data_AF-A0A1G0CH88-F1
#
_entry.id   AF-A0A1G0CH88-F1
#
_cell.length_a   1.000
_cell.length_b   1.000
_cell.length_c   1.000
_cell.angle_alpha   90.00
_cell.angle_beta   90.00
_cell.angle_gamma   90.00
#
_symmetry.space_group_name_H-M   'P 1'
#
loop_
_entity.id
_entity.type
_entity.pdbx_description
1 polymer ?
#
loop_
_entity_poly.entity_id
_entity_poly.type
_entity_poly.pdbx_seq_one_letter_code
_entity_poly.pdbx_strand_id
1 'polypeptide(L)'
;MRPSIKIALLFAGIWFLVRMCFFQFQLFQNESGVKILILWNLFCLLMAITIGTLVEKLKEKKEGKSAEGSAFADIKEAMRGGMIYTVVVAGLIYLYYSKIDPAYNERQLARIGAKYQEEINDPKQLAIFKSNPENASLTKEEIYAKAMEGPKSFYNPGSTMILSLLGMLLLTTVNAIVVTVVFRRVLFKQGTL
;
A
#
# COMPACT_ATOMS: atom_id res chain seq x y z
N MET A 1 22.71 -8.20 -10.01
CA MET A 1 21.26 -7.99 -9.82
C MET A 1 20.64 -7.38 -11.07
N ARG A 2 19.45 -7.85 -11.45
CA ARG A 2 18.68 -7.26 -12.56
C ARG A 2 18.38 -5.78 -12.30
N PRO A 3 18.32 -4.93 -13.35
CA PRO A 3 18.02 -3.50 -13.19
C PRO A 3 16.70 -3.24 -12.49
N SER A 4 15.63 -4.00 -12.79
CA SER A 4 14.32 -3.86 -12.13
C SER A 4 14.40 -3.96 -10.61
N ILE A 5 15.16 -4.95 -10.09
CA ILE A 5 15.33 -5.17 -8.65
C ILE A 5 16.07 -3.99 -8.02
N LYS A 6 17.12 -3.47 -8.66
CA LYS A 6 17.86 -2.31 -8.16
C LYS A 6 16.96 -1.07 -8.07
N ILE A 7 16.13 -0.87 -9.09
CA ILE A 7 15.19 0.26 -9.17
C ILE A 7 14.09 0.11 -8.11
N ALA A 8 13.55 -1.10 -7.92
CA ALA A 8 12.58 -1.38 -6.87
C ALA A 8 13.14 -1.07 -5.48
N LEU A 9 14.37 -1.49 -5.18
CA LEU A 9 15.02 -1.19 -3.90
C LEU A 9 15.33 0.31 -3.74
N LEU A 10 15.74 0.98 -4.81
CA LEU A 10 15.97 2.43 -4.81
C LEU A 10 14.68 3.19 -4.46
N PHE A 11 13.57 2.87 -5.13
CA PHE A 11 12.28 3.52 -4.85
C PHE A 11 11.73 3.17 -3.47
N ALA A 12 11.92 1.93 -2.99
CA ALA A 12 11.56 1.56 -1.62
C ALA A 12 12.37 2.37 -0.59
N GLY A 13 13.67 2.55 -0.84
CA GLY A 13 14.54 3.40 -0.03
C GLY A 13 14.11 4.87 -0.05
N ILE A 14 13.83 5.43 -1.24
CA ILE A 14 13.33 6.81 -1.39
C ILE A 14 12.03 7.00 -0.62
N TRP A 15 11.07 6.07 -0.78
CA TRP A 15 9.82 6.11 -0.04
C TRP A 15 10.06 6.13 1.47
N PHE A 16 10.91 5.22 1.97
CA PHE A 16 11.17 5.09 3.39
C PHE A 16 11.90 6.31 3.95
N LEU A 17 12.90 6.84 3.24
CA LEU A 17 13.61 8.07 3.63
C LEU A 17 12.65 9.25 3.73
N VAL A 18 11.80 9.45 2.74
CA VAL A 18 10.79 10.52 2.78
C VAL A 18 9.84 10.34 3.96
N ARG A 19 9.41 9.11 4.23
CA ARG A 19 8.58 8.79 5.41
C ARG A 19 9.29 9.14 6.72
N MET A 20 10.59 8.83 6.83
CA MET A 20 11.41 9.17 8.00
C MET A 20 11.59 10.68 8.16
N CYS A 21 11.81 11.42 7.07
CA CYS A 21 11.89 12.88 7.13
C CYS A 21 10.58 13.48 7.64
N PHE A 22 9.44 13.06 7.10
CA PHE A 22 8.13 13.55 7.56
C PHE A 22 7.85 13.20 9.03
N PHE A 23 8.32 12.04 9.49
CA PHE A 23 8.27 11.70 10.92
C PHE A 23 9.15 12.62 11.77
N GLN A 24 10.41 12.84 11.38
CA GLN A 24 11.35 13.67 12.13
C GLN A 24 10.88 15.12 12.27
N PHE A 25 10.30 15.70 11.21
CA PHE A 25 9.78 17.07 11.23
C PHE A 25 8.33 17.17 11.72
N GLN A 26 7.71 16.05 12.14
CA GLN A 26 6.29 15.97 12.55
C GLN A 26 5.32 16.54 11.50
N LEU A 27 5.71 16.49 10.24
CA LEU A 27 4.94 16.97 9.09
C LEU A 27 4.01 15.86 8.61
N PHE A 28 2.78 16.24 8.21
CA PHE A 28 1.78 15.31 7.68
C PHE A 28 1.40 14.13 8.60
N GLN A 29 1.52 14.29 9.92
CA GLN A 29 1.10 13.29 10.92
C GLN A 29 -0.41 13.30 11.22
N ASN A 30 -1.15 14.23 10.63
CA ASN A 30 -2.62 14.33 10.75
C ASN A 30 -3.31 13.38 9.77
N GLU A 31 -4.61 13.10 9.96
CA GLU A 31 -5.38 12.17 9.11
C GLU A 31 -5.23 12.45 7.60
N SER A 32 -5.34 13.71 7.18
CA SER A 32 -5.18 14.11 5.77
C SER A 32 -3.75 13.93 5.27
N GLY A 33 -2.75 14.12 6.14
CA GLY A 33 -1.35 13.94 5.81
C GLY A 33 -0.98 12.47 5.60
N VAL A 34 -1.55 11.57 6.39
CA VAL A 34 -1.34 10.13 6.21
C VAL A 34 -1.85 9.64 4.86
N LYS A 35 -2.98 10.18 4.38
CA LYS A 35 -3.47 9.88 3.01
C LYS A 35 -2.47 10.29 1.94
N ILE A 36 -1.82 11.45 2.08
CA ILE A 36 -0.78 11.91 1.15
C ILE A 36 0.43 10.95 1.18
N LEU A 37 0.84 10.48 2.36
CA LEU A 37 1.94 9.53 2.50
C LEU A 37 1.62 8.15 1.90
N ILE A 38 0.35 7.73 1.92
CA ILE A 38 -0.11 6.54 1.21
C ILE A 38 -0.04 6.75 -0.29
N LEU A 39 -0.52 7.89 -0.82
CA LEU A 39 -0.44 8.20 -2.25
C LEU A 39 1.02 8.28 -2.73
N TRP A 40 1.93 8.83 -1.91
CA TRP A 40 3.36 8.83 -2.18
C TRP A 40 3.91 7.40 -2.31
N ASN A 41 3.47 6.47 -1.44
CA ASN A 41 3.84 5.07 -1.56
C ASN A 41 3.38 4.44 -2.88
N LEU A 42 2.12 4.67 -3.25
CA LEU A 42 1.55 4.15 -4.49
C LEU A 42 2.29 4.71 -5.70
N PHE A 43 2.62 6.01 -5.68
CA PHE A 43 3.42 6.64 -6.73
C PHE A 43 4.80 6.00 -6.87
N CYS A 44 5.52 5.79 -5.76
CA CYS A 44 6.82 5.12 -5.78
C CYS A 44 6.73 3.68 -6.32
N LEU A 45 5.68 2.92 -5.99
CA LEU A 45 5.43 1.59 -6.55
C LEU A 45 5.25 1.64 -8.08
N LEU A 46 4.38 2.55 -8.55
CA LEU A 46 4.10 2.70 -9.97
C LEU A 46 5.35 3.06 -10.78
N MET A 47 6.16 3.98 -10.23
CA MET A 47 7.42 4.39 -10.82
C MET A 47 8.47 3.28 -10.79
N ALA A 48 8.55 2.51 -9.69
CA ALA A 48 9.46 1.37 -9.57
C ALA A 48 9.22 0.33 -10.67
N ILE A 49 7.95 -0.01 -10.93
CA ILE A 49 7.56 -0.94 -11.99
C ILE A 49 7.86 -0.32 -13.36
N THR A 50 7.37 0.89 -13.61
CA THR A 50 7.46 1.52 -14.94
C THR A 50 8.92 1.74 -15.36
N ILE A 51 9.74 2.36 -14.49
CA ILE A 51 11.15 2.63 -14.78
C ILE A 51 11.94 1.31 -14.77
N GLY A 52 11.62 0.40 -13.84
CA GLY A 52 12.24 -0.92 -13.75
C GLY A 52 12.13 -1.68 -15.07
N THR A 53 10.92 -1.81 -15.60
CA THR A 53 10.65 -2.47 -16.88
C THR A 53 11.23 -1.70 -18.06
N LEU A 54 11.24 -0.36 -18.02
CA LEU A 54 11.77 0.45 -19.12
C LEU A 54 13.27 0.23 -19.28
N VAL A 55 14.01 0.30 -18.17
CA VAL A 55 15.46 0.12 -18.17
C VAL A 55 15.84 -1.30 -18.60
N GLU A 56 15.05 -2.31 -18.22
CA GLU A 56 15.25 -3.68 -18.69
C GLU A 56 15.05 -3.81 -20.19
N LYS A 57 13.94 -3.31 -20.75
CA LYS A 57 13.70 -3.35 -22.20
C LYS A 57 14.76 -2.58 -22.98
N LEU A 58 15.22 -1.43 -22.48
CA LEU A 58 16.30 -0.67 -23.11
C LEU A 58 17.62 -1.44 -23.10
N LYS A 59 17.90 -2.18 -22.02
CA LYS A 59 19.08 -3.04 -21.93
C LYS A 59 19.00 -4.23 -22.88
N GLU A 60 17.86 -4.90 -22.94
CA GLU A 60 17.63 -6.02 -23.88
C GLU A 60 17.81 -5.59 -25.34
N LYS A 61 17.28 -4.42 -25.70
CA LYS A 61 17.47 -3.83 -27.04
C LYS A 61 18.94 -3.56 -27.35
N LYS A 62 19.72 -3.06 -26.38
CA LYS A 62 21.17 -2.82 -26.54
C LYS A 62 21.97 -4.12 -26.68
N GLU A 63 21.52 -5.19 -26.04
CA GLU A 63 22.16 -6.52 -26.10
C GLU A 63 21.76 -7.32 -27.36
N GLY A 64 20.98 -6.72 -28.28
CA GLY A 64 20.57 -7.38 -29.53
C GLY A 64 19.60 -8.55 -29.33
N LYS A 65 19.00 -8.68 -28.14
CA LYS A 65 17.93 -9.68 -27.91
C LYS A 65 16.66 -9.17 -28.57
N SER A 66 16.15 -9.91 -29.56
CA SER A 66 14.87 -9.61 -30.17
C SER A 66 13.79 -9.51 -29.10
N ALA A 67 13.03 -8.41 -29.13
CA ALA A 67 11.92 -8.13 -28.25
C ALA A 67 10.68 -9.01 -28.56
N GLU A 68 10.88 -10.26 -29.00
CA GLU A 68 9.85 -11.24 -29.38
C GLU A 68 9.36 -12.08 -28.18
N GLY A 69 9.38 -11.51 -26.98
CA GLY A 69 8.72 -12.14 -25.84
C GLY A 69 7.20 -12.20 -26.06
N SER A 70 6.52 -13.16 -25.45
CA SER A 70 5.06 -13.15 -25.29
C SER A 70 4.62 -12.02 -24.34
N ALA A 71 3.44 -11.42 -24.56
CA ALA A 71 2.90 -10.39 -23.66
C ALA A 71 2.81 -10.87 -22.21
N PHE A 72 2.55 -12.15 -22.01
CA PHE A 72 2.54 -12.78 -20.69
C PHE A 72 3.94 -12.77 -20.03
N ALA A 73 5.00 -12.98 -20.80
CA ALA A 73 6.37 -12.96 -20.28
C ALA A 73 6.78 -11.55 -19.82
N ASP A 74 6.38 -10.52 -20.58
CA ASP A 74 6.61 -9.11 -20.20
C ASP A 74 5.86 -8.73 -18.91
N ILE A 75 4.59 -9.16 -18.78
CA ILE A 75 3.81 -8.92 -17.55
C ILE A 75 4.51 -9.57 -16.36
N LYS A 76 4.94 -10.82 -16.50
CA LYS A 76 5.66 -11.54 -15.42
C LYS A 76 6.95 -10.83 -15.02
N GLU A 77 7.68 -10.28 -15.98
CA GLU A 77 8.91 -9.53 -15.69
C GLU A 77 8.60 -8.19 -14.99
N ALA A 78 7.62 -7.43 -15.47
CA ALA A 78 7.18 -6.19 -14.84
C ALA A 78 6.67 -6.42 -13.40
N MET A 79 5.91 -7.50 -13.18
CA MET A 79 5.46 -7.91 -11.85
C MET A 79 6.63 -8.21 -10.93
N ARG A 80 7.74 -8.79 -11.42
CA ARG A 80 8.89 -9.14 -10.59
C ARG A 80 9.47 -7.92 -9.87
N GLY A 81 9.62 -6.81 -10.59
CA GLY A 81 10.07 -5.54 -9.99
C GLY A 81 9.11 -5.03 -8.91
N GLY A 82 7.80 -5.02 -9.20
CA GLY A 82 6.79 -4.56 -8.26
C GLY A 82 6.62 -5.46 -7.02
N MET A 83 6.78 -6.77 -7.18
CA MET A 83 6.72 -7.72 -6.07
C MET A 83 7.87 -7.49 -5.07
N ILE A 84 9.09 -7.25 -5.56
CA ILE A 84 10.22 -6.94 -4.68
C ILE A 84 9.96 -5.65 -3.89
N TYR A 85 9.51 -4.58 -4.57
CA TYR A 85 9.13 -3.35 -3.88
C TYR A 85 8.06 -3.62 -2.81
N THR A 86 7.00 -4.35 -3.18
CA THR A 86 5.85 -4.63 -2.32
C THR A 86 6.25 -5.36 -1.04
N VAL A 87 7.07 -6.41 -1.13
CA VAL A 87 7.52 -7.17 0.04
C VAL A 87 8.41 -6.32 0.95
N VAL A 88 9.37 -5.59 0.37
CA VAL A 88 10.30 -4.74 1.13
C VAL A 88 9.53 -3.64 1.86
N VAL A 89 8.64 -2.94 1.16
CA VAL A 89 7.84 -1.86 1.74
C VAL A 89 6.87 -2.39 2.79
N ALA A 90 6.22 -3.54 2.58
CA ALA A 90 5.35 -4.12 3.60
C ALA A 90 6.12 -4.42 4.91
N GLY A 91 7.33 -4.98 4.80
CA GLY A 91 8.21 -5.18 5.96
C GLY A 91 8.60 -3.86 6.65
N LEU A 92 8.88 -2.81 5.87
CA LEU A 92 9.18 -1.49 6.41
C LEU A 92 7.97 -0.81 7.06
N ILE A 93 6.75 -1.03 6.54
CA ILE A 93 5.49 -0.58 7.17
C ILE A 93 5.32 -1.24 8.53
N TYR A 94 5.53 -2.56 8.60
CA TYR A 94 5.48 -3.28 9.88
C TYR A 94 6.49 -2.73 10.88
N LEU A 95 7.75 -2.54 10.45
CA LEU A 95 8.80 -1.97 11.30
C LEU A 95 8.44 -0.56 11.77
N TYR A 96 7.90 0.28 10.87
CA TYR A 96 7.47 1.64 11.19
C TYR A 96 6.45 1.66 12.33
N TYR A 97 5.34 0.96 12.17
CA TYR A 97 4.25 0.99 13.16
C TYR A 97 4.53 0.14 14.40
N SER A 98 5.48 -0.78 14.35
CA SER A 98 5.84 -1.61 15.52
C SER A 98 6.96 -1.01 16.37
N LYS A 99 7.90 -0.27 15.78
CA LYS A 99 9.14 0.17 16.45
C LYS A 99 9.40 1.67 16.38
N ILE A 100 8.94 2.35 15.33
CA ILE A 100 9.25 3.78 15.13
C ILE A 100 8.15 4.66 15.72
N ASP A 101 6.89 4.39 15.38
CA ASP A 101 5.74 5.18 15.86
C ASP A 101 4.58 4.27 16.33
N PRO A 102 4.78 3.48 17.40
CA PRO A 102 3.70 2.69 17.99
C PRO A 102 2.61 3.60 18.57
N ALA A 103 3.00 4.77 19.07
CA ALA A 103 2.11 5.72 19.71
C ALA A 103 1.07 6.32 18.74
N TYR A 104 1.35 6.37 17.43
CA TYR A 104 0.35 6.77 16.45
C TYR A 104 -0.87 5.83 16.47
N ASN A 105 -0.65 4.52 16.49
CA ASN A 105 -1.76 3.56 16.50
C ASN A 105 -2.58 3.66 17.79
N GLU A 106 -1.91 3.86 18.93
CA GLU A 106 -2.58 4.08 20.21
C GLU A 106 -3.44 5.36 20.20
N ARG A 107 -2.89 6.48 19.71
CA ARG A 107 -3.63 7.75 19.58
C ARG A 107 -4.85 7.61 18.68
N GLN A 108 -4.71 6.93 17.55
CA GLN A 108 -5.83 6.71 16.62
C GLN A 108 -6.91 5.82 17.24
N LEU A 109 -6.53 4.75 17.94
CA LEU A 109 -7.47 3.89 18.66
C LEU A 109 -8.17 4.63 19.79
N ALA A 110 -7.47 5.46 20.55
CA ALA A 110 -8.06 6.28 21.60
C ALA A 110 -9.09 7.28 21.03
N ARG A 111 -8.78 7.94 19.90
CA ARG A 111 -9.72 8.86 19.23
C ARG A 111 -10.97 8.13 18.74
N ILE A 112 -10.80 6.96 18.12
CA ILE A 112 -11.92 6.16 17.63
C ILE A 112 -12.76 5.65 18.80
N GLY A 113 -12.12 5.18 19.86
CA GLY A 113 -12.80 4.75 21.08
C GLY A 113 -13.63 5.88 21.70
N ALA A 114 -13.07 7.08 21.85
CA ALA A 114 -13.80 8.23 22.34
C ALA A 114 -15.03 8.55 21.48
N LYS A 115 -14.90 8.51 20.15
CA LYS A 115 -16.01 8.75 19.21
C LYS A 115 -17.11 7.70 19.35
N TYR A 116 -16.76 6.41 19.41
CA TYR A 116 -17.76 5.36 19.61
C TYR A 116 -18.44 5.45 20.96
N GLN A 117 -17.71 5.85 22.00
CA GLN A 117 -18.30 6.03 23.31
C GLN A 117 -19.29 7.20 23.33
N GLU A 118 -19.00 8.29 22.61
CA GLU A 118 -19.94 9.38 22.39
C GLU A 118 -21.20 8.90 21.62
N GLU A 119 -21.01 8.18 20.52
CA GLU A 119 -22.12 7.66 19.70
C GLU A 119 -22.98 6.64 20.44
N ILE A 120 -22.42 5.73 21.24
CA ILE A 120 -23.17 4.72 22.00
C ILE A 120 -23.93 5.35 23.19
N ASN A 121 -23.46 6.49 23.67
CA ASN A 121 -24.14 7.24 24.72
C ASN A 121 -25.28 8.14 24.20
N ASP A 122 -25.25 8.54 22.93
CA ASP A 122 -26.38 9.21 22.27
C ASP A 122 -27.53 8.22 21.99
N PRO A 123 -28.74 8.42 22.56
CA PRO A 123 -29.89 7.55 22.32
C PRO A 123 -30.24 7.32 20.85
N LYS A 124 -30.06 8.32 19.97
CA LYS A 124 -30.37 8.19 18.54
C LYS A 124 -29.40 7.26 17.84
N GLN A 125 -28.12 7.43 18.11
CA GLN A 125 -27.05 6.62 17.51
C GLN A 125 -27.05 5.20 18.09
N LEU A 126 -27.32 5.03 19.39
CA LEU A 126 -27.49 3.73 20.02
C LEU A 126 -28.61 2.90 19.38
N ALA A 127 -29.73 3.53 18.99
CA ALA A 127 -30.80 2.85 18.27
C ALA A 127 -30.33 2.33 16.90
N ILE A 128 -29.43 3.05 16.22
CA ILE A 128 -28.81 2.58 14.96
C ILE A 128 -27.94 1.35 15.24
N PHE A 129 -27.09 1.38 16.28
CA PHE A 129 -26.30 0.21 16.65
C PHE A 129 -27.16 -1.01 16.99
N LYS A 130 -28.26 -0.81 17.73
CA LYS A 130 -29.21 -1.88 18.10
C LYS A 130 -30.15 -2.31 16.98
N SER A 131 -30.25 -1.54 15.90
CA SER A 131 -31.01 -1.94 14.70
C SER A 131 -30.38 -3.14 13.98
N ASN A 132 -29.07 -3.36 14.17
CA ASN A 132 -28.41 -4.59 13.74
C ASN A 132 -28.86 -5.75 14.65
N PRO A 133 -29.47 -6.82 14.11
CA PRO A 133 -29.96 -7.97 14.89
C PRO A 133 -28.91 -8.56 15.84
N GLU A 134 -27.64 -8.57 15.44
CA GLU A 134 -26.54 -9.09 16.25
C GLU A 134 -26.22 -8.25 17.50
N ASN A 135 -26.67 -7.00 17.54
CA ASN A 135 -26.40 -6.05 18.61
C ASN A 135 -27.64 -5.74 19.46
N ALA A 136 -28.82 -6.22 19.06
CA ALA A 136 -30.09 -5.88 19.69
C ALA A 136 -30.10 -6.21 21.20
N SER A 137 -29.61 -7.40 21.56
CA SER A 137 -29.51 -7.88 22.95
C SER A 137 -28.24 -7.46 23.68
N LEU A 138 -27.28 -6.84 22.99
CA LEU A 138 -26.00 -6.45 23.61
C LEU A 138 -26.17 -5.21 24.51
N THR A 139 -25.38 -5.19 25.57
CA THR A 139 -25.15 -4.03 26.43
C THR A 139 -24.34 -2.95 25.68
N LYS A 140 -24.31 -1.73 26.22
CA LYS A 140 -23.54 -0.63 25.60
C LYS A 140 -22.05 -0.96 25.55
N GLU A 141 -21.56 -1.60 26.61
CA GLU A 141 -20.17 -2.02 26.79
C GLU A 141 -19.79 -3.11 25.77
N GLU A 142 -20.67 -4.08 25.53
CA GLU A 142 -20.47 -5.12 24.51
C GLU A 142 -20.53 -4.55 23.09
N ILE A 143 -21.45 -3.62 22.81
CA ILE A 143 -21.50 -2.90 21.53
C ILE A 143 -20.19 -2.13 21.31
N TYR A 144 -19.69 -1.45 22.34
CA TYR A 144 -18.41 -0.75 22.27
C TYR A 144 -17.23 -1.71 22.03
N ALA A 145 -17.17 -2.81 22.78
CA ALA A 145 -16.13 -3.82 22.62
C ALA A 145 -16.10 -4.37 21.19
N LYS A 146 -17.26 -4.76 20.66
CA LYS A 146 -17.45 -5.26 19.30
C LYS A 146 -17.10 -4.19 18.25
N ALA A 147 -17.54 -2.94 18.45
CA ALA A 147 -17.21 -1.83 17.55
C ALA A 147 -15.70 -1.54 17.49
N MET A 148 -14.98 -1.77 18.59
CA MET A 148 -13.54 -1.57 18.69
C MET A 148 -12.70 -2.71 18.11
N GLU A 149 -13.24 -3.90 17.89
CA GLU A 149 -12.50 -5.03 17.29
C GLU A 149 -11.96 -4.70 15.90
N GLY A 150 -12.80 -4.11 15.04
CA GLY A 150 -12.43 -3.69 13.70
C GLY A 150 -11.25 -2.71 13.68
N PRO A 151 -11.35 -1.55 14.34
CA PRO A 151 -10.23 -0.60 14.48
C PRO A 151 -8.99 -1.21 15.11
N LYS A 152 -9.12 -1.98 16.21
CA LYS A 152 -7.97 -2.64 16.85
C LYS A 152 -7.24 -3.57 15.89
N SER A 153 -7.99 -4.33 15.09
CA SER A 153 -7.42 -5.14 14.03
C SER A 153 -6.76 -4.28 12.96
N PHE A 154 -7.42 -3.22 12.47
CA PHE A 154 -6.91 -2.39 11.39
C PHE A 154 -5.61 -1.64 11.75
N TYR A 155 -5.53 -1.08 12.96
CA TYR A 155 -4.38 -0.35 13.49
C TYR A 155 -3.35 -1.28 14.16
N ASN A 156 -3.53 -2.60 14.10
CA ASN A 156 -2.47 -3.53 14.46
C ASN A 156 -1.38 -3.50 13.38
N PRO A 157 -0.09 -3.32 13.72
CA PRO A 157 0.99 -3.25 12.73
C PRO A 157 1.05 -4.45 11.76
N GLY A 158 0.75 -5.65 12.25
CA GLY A 158 0.72 -6.87 11.44
C GLY A 158 -0.43 -6.87 10.43
N SER A 159 -1.64 -6.53 10.88
CA SER A 159 -2.79 -6.39 9.97
C SER A 159 -2.60 -5.25 8.97
N THR A 160 -2.08 -4.09 9.40
CA THR A 160 -1.76 -2.96 8.51
C THR A 160 -0.76 -3.39 7.43
N MET A 161 0.29 -4.14 7.81
CA MET A 161 1.25 -4.72 6.87
C MET A 161 0.56 -5.63 5.86
N ILE A 162 -0.28 -6.58 6.31
CA ILE A 162 -0.97 -7.54 5.45
C ILE A 162 -1.90 -6.81 4.47
N LEU A 163 -2.72 -5.89 4.96
CA LEU A 163 -3.63 -5.11 4.12
C LEU A 163 -2.86 -4.27 3.08
N SER A 164 -1.75 -3.66 3.49
CA SER A 164 -0.89 -2.90 2.58
C SER A 164 -0.24 -3.79 1.53
N LEU A 165 0.24 -4.97 1.94
CA LEU A 165 0.82 -5.97 1.04
C LEU A 165 -0.21 -6.40 -0.01
N LEU A 166 -1.42 -6.77 0.40
CA LEU A 166 -2.50 -7.18 -0.51
C LEU A 166 -2.86 -6.07 -1.50
N GLY A 167 -3.03 -4.83 -1.02
CA GLY A 167 -3.32 -3.68 -1.87
C GLY A 167 -2.21 -3.41 -2.89
N MET A 168 -0.94 -3.48 -2.46
CA MET A 168 0.22 -3.29 -3.34
C MET A 168 0.40 -4.44 -4.34
N LEU A 169 0.08 -5.68 -3.98
CA LEU A 169 0.12 -6.82 -4.90
C LEU A 169 -0.92 -6.68 -6.02
N LEU A 170 -2.14 -6.26 -5.66
CA LEU A 170 -3.18 -5.97 -6.65
C LEU A 170 -2.72 -4.84 -7.59
N LEU A 171 -2.25 -3.74 -7.03
CA LEU A 171 -1.77 -2.60 -7.83
C LEU A 171 -0.57 -2.95 -8.70
N THR A 172 0.37 -3.76 -8.19
CA THR A 172 1.50 -4.28 -8.97
C THR A 172 1.03 -5.06 -10.19
N THR A 173 0.03 -5.92 -10.01
CA THR A 173 -0.53 -6.74 -11.09
C THR A 173 -1.20 -5.88 -12.15
N VAL A 174 -2.08 -4.97 -11.75
CA VAL A 174 -2.76 -4.05 -12.67
C VAL A 174 -1.75 -3.18 -13.41
N ASN A 175 -0.78 -2.61 -12.70
CA ASN A 175 0.23 -1.74 -13.32
C ASN A 175 1.14 -2.50 -14.29
N ALA A 176 1.53 -3.74 -13.97
CA ALA A 176 2.33 -4.56 -14.87
C ALA A 176 1.62 -4.81 -16.22
N ILE A 177 0.31 -5.04 -16.20
CA ILE A 177 -0.51 -5.18 -17.40
C ILE A 177 -0.50 -3.87 -18.19
N VAL A 178 -0.79 -2.75 -17.54
CA VAL A 178 -0.84 -1.42 -18.18
C VAL A 178 0.51 -1.06 -18.82
N VAL A 179 1.60 -1.19 -18.06
CA VAL A 179 2.97 -0.92 -18.54
C VAL A 179 3.30 -1.80 -19.75
N THR A 180 2.94 -3.08 -19.71
CA THR A 180 3.19 -3.99 -20.85
C THR A 180 2.44 -3.55 -22.10
N VAL A 181 1.16 -3.20 -21.97
CA VAL A 181 0.33 -2.73 -23.09
C VAL A 181 0.93 -1.45 -23.69
N VAL A 182 1.25 -0.46 -22.85
CA VAL A 182 1.85 0.81 -23.28
C VAL A 182 3.20 0.57 -23.97
N PHE A 183 4.04 -0.28 -23.39
CA PHE A 183 5.39 -0.50 -23.92
C PHE A 183 5.34 -1.23 -25.27
N ARG A 184 4.47 -2.22 -25.43
CA ARG A 184 4.32 -2.94 -26.71
C ARG A 184 3.66 -2.11 -27.80
N ARG A 185 2.64 -1.32 -27.46
CA ARG A 185 1.82 -0.60 -28.46
C ARG A 185 2.39 0.75 -28.83
N VAL A 186 3.06 1.44 -27.90
CA VAL A 186 3.47 2.83 -28.07
C VAL A 186 4.99 2.95 -28.22
N LEU A 187 5.76 2.42 -27.26
CA LEU A 187 7.20 2.71 -27.16
C LEU A 187 8.08 1.75 -27.98
N PHE A 188 7.74 0.47 -28.02
CA PHE A 188 8.51 -0.59 -28.67
C PHE A 188 7.62 -1.36 -29.65
N LYS A 189 6.92 -0.63 -30.54
CA LYS A 189 6.01 -1.21 -31.53
C LYS A 189 6.59 -2.50 -32.13
N GLN A 190 5.98 -3.63 -31.78
CA GLN A 190 6.24 -4.91 -32.43
C GLN A 190 5.58 -4.84 -33.82
N GLY A 191 6.35 -4.42 -34.82
CA GLY A 191 5.91 -4.30 -36.21
C GLY A 191 6.10 -2.89 -36.78
N THR A 192 7.33 -2.61 -37.25
CA THR A 192 7.66 -1.91 -38.51
C THR A 192 9.18 -1.83 -38.61
N LEU A 193 9.78 -2.86 -39.20
CA LEU A 193 10.86 -2.83 -40.18
C LEU A 193 10.87 -4.19 -40.87
#